data_AF-A0A2K3NK68-F1
#
_entry.id   AF-A0A2K3NK68-F1
#
_cell.length_a   1.000
_cell.length_b   1.000
_cell.length_c   1.000
_cell.angle_alpha   90.00
_cell.angle_beta   90.00
_cell.angle_gamma   90.00
#
_symmetry.space_group_name_H-M   'P 1'
#
loop_
_entity.id
_entity.type
_entity.pdbx_description
1 polymer ?
#
loop_
_entity_poly.entity_id
_entity_poly.type
_entity_poly.pdbx_seq_one_letter_code
_entity_poly.pdbx_strand_id
1 'polypeptide(L)'
;VSHHPPVTALHATDDKENIEMIWCQQPVPKFYGTSVEAQVHGKRQLKLLNHGETYEMNSPNLLFKILPVPGANWVGTVNIRCLETGLVAELSYKSSHSFLGLGGNHNVIKGKIFDSSSCMVLYEVDGHWDRFQGLGCSPIKAVRELGSERRKTFSPYPVGALELREPFPSMRGSGRTRLWTVKLKDRKNGKVRVIYDATEVISELQPPILKDEESVWPTESIHIWSELSQSIVNKDWEKAKEAKQVVEERQRELKKEREAKGENWIPKHFVVSYNKEVGWNCSPIHNCVSAAPIIAL
;
A
#
# COMPACT_ATOMS: atom_id res chain seq x y z
N VAL A 1 -16.63 6.32 0.67
CA VAL A 1 -17.47 6.97 -0.38
C VAL A 1 -18.76 6.19 -0.66
N SER A 2 -18.79 4.87 -0.45
CA SER A 2 -20.02 4.06 -0.46
C SER A 2 -19.97 3.02 0.67
N HIS A 3 -21.12 2.60 1.19
CA HIS A 3 -21.23 1.56 2.22
C HIS A 3 -21.79 0.23 1.67
N HIS A 4 -22.71 0.29 0.70
CA HIS A 4 -23.26 -0.89 0.02
C HIS A 4 -23.16 -0.72 -1.50
N PRO A 5 -22.12 -1.28 -2.15
CA PRO A 5 -20.97 -1.98 -1.56
C PRO A 5 -20.01 -1.02 -0.82
N PRO A 6 -19.13 -1.54 0.06
CA PRO A 6 -18.13 -0.72 0.75
C PRO A 6 -17.05 -0.26 -0.23
N VAL A 7 -16.89 1.06 -0.38
CA VAL A 7 -15.90 1.67 -1.27
C VAL A 7 -15.19 2.79 -0.56
N THR A 8 -13.87 2.75 -0.61
CA THR A 8 -12.97 3.74 -0.02
C THR A 8 -12.24 4.46 -1.13
N ALA A 9 -12.22 5.79 -1.04
CA ALA A 9 -11.40 6.65 -1.90
C ALA A 9 -10.38 7.36 -1.03
N LEU A 10 -9.19 7.60 -1.56
CA LEU A 10 -8.21 8.47 -0.93
C LEU A 10 -7.44 9.26 -1.99
N HIS A 11 -7.06 10.45 -1.57
CA HIS A 11 -6.22 11.40 -2.26
C HIS A 11 -5.14 11.83 -1.26
N ALA A 12 -3.89 11.76 -1.67
CA ALA A 12 -2.76 12.21 -0.88
C ALA A 12 -1.79 12.96 -1.78
N THR A 13 -1.20 14.02 -1.26
CA THR A 13 -0.19 14.84 -1.93
C THR A 13 1.02 15.01 -1.02
N ASP A 14 2.19 15.10 -1.62
CA ASP A 14 3.43 15.50 -0.96
C ASP A 14 4.02 16.68 -1.77
N ASP A 15 3.89 17.89 -1.23
CA ASP A 15 4.34 19.11 -1.90
C ASP A 15 5.87 19.17 -2.01
N LYS A 16 6.60 18.55 -1.08
CA LYS A 16 8.07 18.58 -1.03
C LYS A 16 8.66 17.68 -2.11
N GLU A 17 8.14 16.46 -2.22
CA GLU A 17 8.59 15.49 -3.23
C GLU A 17 7.81 15.62 -4.55
N ASN A 18 6.79 16.49 -4.59
CA ASN A 18 5.91 16.74 -5.73
C ASN A 18 5.25 15.45 -6.25
N ILE A 19 4.60 14.73 -5.34
CA ILE A 19 3.95 13.44 -5.57
C ILE A 19 2.45 13.57 -5.32
N GLU A 20 1.64 12.95 -6.17
CA GLU A 20 0.20 12.80 -5.96
C GLU A 20 -0.18 11.33 -6.04
N MET A 21 -1.05 10.88 -5.12
CA MET A 21 -1.59 9.53 -5.13
C MET A 21 -3.12 9.57 -4.96
N ILE A 22 -3.81 8.89 -5.87
CA ILE A 22 -5.26 8.74 -5.86
C ILE A 22 -5.59 7.25 -5.97
N TRP A 23 -6.55 6.79 -5.19
CA TRP A 23 -7.08 5.44 -5.34
C TRP A 23 -8.53 5.35 -4.91
N CYS A 24 -9.21 4.42 -5.56
CA CYS A 24 -10.60 4.06 -5.31
C CYS A 24 -10.63 2.54 -5.24
N GLN A 25 -11.01 1.98 -4.10
CA GLN A 25 -10.97 0.54 -3.88
C GLN A 25 -12.25 -0.01 -3.25
N GLN A 26 -12.61 -1.21 -3.69
CA GLN A 26 -13.72 -2.01 -3.20
C GLN A 26 -13.19 -3.40 -2.80
N PRO A 27 -13.01 -3.68 -1.51
CA PRO A 27 -12.72 -5.03 -1.04
C PRO A 27 -13.97 -5.91 -1.14
N VAL A 28 -13.83 -7.08 -1.75
CA VAL A 28 -14.88 -8.09 -1.89
C VAL A 28 -14.38 -9.39 -1.24
N PRO A 29 -14.79 -9.66 0.02
CA PRO A 29 -14.40 -10.88 0.72
C PRO A 29 -15.13 -12.11 0.14
N LYS A 30 -14.39 -13.20 -0.04
CA LYS A 30 -14.87 -14.53 -0.41
C LYS A 30 -14.40 -15.55 0.62
N PHE A 31 -15.32 -16.33 1.15
CA PHE A 31 -15.03 -17.39 2.11
C PHE A 31 -14.88 -18.74 1.42
N TYR A 32 -13.79 -19.45 1.71
CA TYR A 32 -13.46 -20.75 1.11
C TYR A 32 -13.37 -21.85 2.18
N GLY A 33 -14.10 -21.73 3.30
CA GLY A 33 -14.09 -22.71 4.38
C GLY A 33 -12.95 -22.48 5.39
N THR A 34 -11.70 -22.70 4.97
CA THR A 34 -10.53 -22.55 5.86
C THR A 34 -9.81 -21.20 5.71
N SER A 35 -10.30 -20.35 4.81
CA SER A 35 -9.73 -19.03 4.54
C SER A 35 -10.76 -18.04 4.02
N VAL A 36 -10.44 -16.76 4.15
CA VAL A 36 -11.14 -15.62 3.54
C VAL A 36 -10.15 -14.91 2.63
N GLU A 37 -10.51 -14.73 1.37
CA GLU A 37 -9.76 -13.87 0.44
C GLU A 37 -10.57 -12.60 0.18
N ALA A 38 -10.03 -11.44 0.56
CA ALA A 38 -10.56 -10.15 0.16
C ALA A 38 -9.92 -9.73 -1.17
N GLN A 39 -10.69 -9.86 -2.26
CA GLN A 39 -10.30 -9.37 -3.58
C GLN A 39 -10.47 -7.86 -3.59
N VAL A 40 -9.38 -7.13 -3.85
CA VAL A 40 -9.39 -5.66 -3.79
C VAL A 40 -9.54 -5.12 -5.20
N HIS A 41 -10.77 -4.82 -5.59
CA HIS A 41 -11.06 -4.19 -6.87
C HIS A 41 -10.77 -2.69 -6.81
N GLY A 42 -10.41 -2.11 -7.95
CA GLY A 42 -10.13 -0.70 -8.07
C GLY A 42 -8.77 -0.41 -8.68
N LYS A 43 -8.53 0.87 -8.95
CA LYS A 43 -7.28 1.38 -9.51
C LYS A 43 -6.63 2.35 -8.55
N ARG A 44 -5.30 2.34 -8.54
CA ARG A 44 -4.47 3.35 -7.91
C ARG A 44 -3.68 4.07 -8.99
N GLN A 45 -3.59 5.37 -8.86
CA GLN A 45 -2.79 6.25 -9.68
C GLN A 45 -1.78 6.95 -8.79
N LEU A 46 -0.52 6.87 -9.18
CA LEU A 46 0.55 7.67 -8.60
C LEU A 46 1.12 8.55 -9.70
N LYS A 47 1.19 9.85 -9.44
CA LYS A 47 1.87 10.81 -10.31
C LYS A 47 3.18 11.24 -9.67
N LEU A 48 4.28 11.04 -10.39
CA LEU A 48 5.58 11.63 -10.09
C LEU A 48 5.72 12.90 -10.93
N LEU A 49 5.26 14.02 -10.40
CA LEU A 49 5.11 15.26 -11.17
C LEU A 49 6.47 15.82 -11.61
N ASN A 50 7.51 15.63 -10.82
CA ASN A 50 8.89 15.97 -11.17
C ASN A 50 9.43 15.23 -12.41
N HIS A 51 8.80 14.10 -12.78
CA HIS A 51 9.20 13.31 -13.94
C HIS A 51 8.18 13.37 -15.09
N GLY A 52 7.02 14.01 -14.86
CA GLY A 52 5.90 13.96 -15.80
C GLY A 52 5.38 12.55 -16.03
N GLU A 53 5.40 11.70 -15.00
CA GLU A 53 5.03 10.28 -15.11
C GLU A 53 3.81 9.93 -14.27
N THR A 54 2.93 9.12 -14.85
CA THR A 54 1.73 8.58 -14.25
C THR A 54 1.79 7.06 -14.23
N TYR A 55 1.68 6.50 -13.04
CA TYR A 55 1.70 5.06 -12.79
C TYR A 55 0.32 4.57 -12.40
N GLU A 56 -0.25 3.68 -13.19
CA GLU A 56 -1.49 2.96 -12.86
C GLU A 56 -1.15 1.59 -12.28
N MET A 57 -1.83 1.23 -11.18
CA MET A 57 -1.65 -0.08 -10.56
C MET A 57 -2.91 -0.61 -9.89
N ASN A 58 -3.04 -1.93 -9.85
CA ASN A 58 -4.04 -2.63 -9.05
C ASN A 58 -3.52 -2.91 -7.63
N SER A 59 -4.29 -3.72 -6.89
CA SER A 59 -3.98 -4.12 -5.52
C SER A 59 -3.72 -5.62 -5.44
N PRO A 60 -2.81 -6.07 -4.55
CA PRO A 60 -2.80 -7.47 -4.15
C PRO A 60 -4.08 -7.78 -3.35
N ASN A 61 -4.48 -9.04 -3.36
CA ASN A 61 -5.57 -9.54 -2.54
C ASN A 61 -5.07 -9.85 -1.13
N LEU A 62 -5.95 -9.75 -0.14
CA LEU A 62 -5.64 -10.07 1.25
C LEU A 62 -6.22 -11.44 1.60
N LEU A 63 -5.35 -12.40 1.90
CA LEU A 63 -5.71 -13.76 2.28
C LEU A 63 -5.56 -13.94 3.79
N PHE A 64 -6.68 -14.16 4.47
CA PHE A 64 -6.75 -14.57 5.86
C PHE A 64 -6.98 -16.08 5.94
N LYS A 65 -6.02 -16.82 6.47
CA LYS A 65 -6.17 -18.25 6.77
C LYS A 65 -6.65 -18.41 8.20
N ILE A 66 -7.56 -19.37 8.40
CA ILE A 66 -8.14 -19.71 9.70
C ILE A 66 -7.56 -21.03 10.21
N LEU A 67 -7.41 -22.03 9.32
CA LEU A 67 -6.89 -23.36 9.65
C LEU A 67 -5.79 -23.79 8.67
N PRO A 68 -4.84 -24.65 9.08
CA PRO A 68 -4.58 -25.11 10.45
C PRO A 68 -3.82 -24.06 11.28
N VAL A 69 -3.08 -23.16 10.64
CA VAL A 69 -2.35 -22.07 11.29
C VAL A 69 -2.94 -20.75 10.80
N PRO A 70 -3.55 -19.94 11.68
CA PRO A 70 -4.07 -18.64 11.32
C PRO A 70 -2.97 -17.72 10.78
N GLY A 71 -3.30 -16.89 9.79
CA GLY A 71 -2.35 -15.90 9.29
C GLY A 71 -2.90 -15.02 8.17
N ALA A 72 -2.32 -13.84 8.02
CA ALA A 72 -2.66 -12.90 6.95
C ALA A 72 -1.51 -12.83 5.93
N ASN A 73 -1.83 -12.85 4.64
CA ASN A 73 -0.85 -12.79 3.56
C ASN A 73 -1.37 -11.93 2.41
N TRP A 74 -0.49 -11.20 1.73
CA TRP A 74 -0.77 -10.67 0.40
C TRP A 74 -0.62 -11.76 -0.66
N VAL A 75 -1.57 -11.85 -1.58
CA VAL A 75 -1.57 -12.80 -2.69
C VAL A 75 -2.02 -12.16 -4.00
N GLY A 76 -1.68 -12.79 -5.11
CA GLY A 76 -2.10 -12.36 -6.45
C GLY A 76 -1.04 -11.55 -7.17
N THR A 77 -1.41 -11.03 -8.34
CA THR A 77 -0.50 -10.30 -9.23
C THR A 77 -0.85 -8.82 -9.23
N VAL A 78 0.16 -7.99 -9.00
CA VAL A 78 0.13 -6.54 -9.11
C VAL A 78 0.82 -6.15 -10.41
N ASN A 79 0.13 -5.39 -11.24
CA ASN A 79 0.64 -4.77 -12.45
C ASN A 79 0.77 -3.28 -12.19
N ILE A 80 1.97 -2.74 -12.40
CA ILE A 80 2.26 -1.30 -12.32
C ILE A 80 2.67 -0.88 -13.72
N ARG A 81 1.92 0.04 -14.32
CA ARG A 81 2.16 0.54 -15.68
C ARG A 81 2.43 2.02 -15.66
N CYS A 82 3.55 2.44 -16.23
CA CYS A 82 3.79 3.84 -16.56
C CYS A 82 3.05 4.16 -17.88
N LEU A 83 2.20 5.18 -17.88
CA LEU A 83 1.38 5.53 -19.03
C LEU A 83 2.19 6.19 -20.15
N GLU A 84 3.22 6.96 -19.79
CA GLU A 84 4.01 7.74 -20.73
C GLU A 84 5.12 6.93 -21.40
N THR A 85 5.74 5.99 -20.66
CA THR A 85 6.84 5.17 -21.18
C THR A 85 6.40 3.79 -21.68
N GLY A 86 5.23 3.31 -21.27
CA GLY A 86 4.78 1.96 -21.55
C GLY A 86 5.54 0.86 -20.80
N LEU A 87 6.39 1.21 -19.82
CA LEU A 87 7.03 0.25 -18.92
C LEU A 87 5.99 -0.39 -17.99
N VAL A 88 6.11 -1.70 -17.80
CA VAL A 88 5.24 -2.49 -16.95
C VAL A 88 6.06 -3.31 -15.97
N ALA A 89 5.74 -3.23 -14.68
CA ALA A 89 6.19 -4.16 -13.67
C ALA A 89 5.04 -5.12 -13.32
N GLU A 90 5.26 -6.42 -13.51
CA GLU A 90 4.35 -7.49 -13.10
C GLU A 90 4.96 -8.19 -11.88
N LEU A 91 4.29 -8.08 -10.74
CA LEU A 91 4.75 -8.57 -9.44
C LEU A 91 3.74 -9.59 -8.88
N SER A 92 4.18 -10.82 -8.65
CA SER A 92 3.41 -11.91 -8.08
C SER A 92 3.75 -12.10 -6.60
N TYR A 93 2.74 -11.91 -5.76
CA TYR A 93 2.80 -12.14 -4.32
C TYR A 93 2.35 -13.57 -4.04
N LYS A 94 3.24 -14.35 -3.43
CA LYS A 94 3.01 -15.77 -3.12
C LYS A 94 3.20 -16.04 -1.65
N SER A 95 2.26 -16.79 -1.10
CA SER A 95 2.41 -17.46 0.19
C SER A 95 2.92 -18.87 -0.09
N SER A 96 4.25 -19.08 -0.05
CA SER A 96 4.81 -20.42 -0.25
C SER A 96 4.55 -21.25 1.01
N HIS A 97 3.94 -22.42 0.82
CA HIS A 97 3.83 -23.41 1.89
C HIS A 97 4.92 -24.46 1.70
N SER A 98 5.52 -24.89 2.80
CA SER A 98 6.09 -26.23 2.84
C SER A 98 4.97 -27.25 2.94
N PHE A 99 5.09 -28.32 2.16
CA PHE A 99 4.34 -29.56 2.39
C PHE A 99 4.61 -29.99 3.85
N LEU A 100 3.56 -30.14 4.67
CA LEU A 100 3.58 -30.47 6.11
C LEU A 100 3.83 -29.33 7.14
N GLY A 101 3.80 -28.05 6.75
CA GLY A 101 3.77 -26.96 7.74
C GLY A 101 5.08 -26.68 8.48
N LEU A 102 6.19 -27.32 8.09
CA LEU A 102 7.53 -27.04 8.58
C LEU A 102 8.35 -26.31 7.50
N GLY A 103 8.70 -25.04 7.76
CA GLY A 103 9.76 -24.33 7.03
C GLY A 103 9.38 -23.68 5.69
N GLY A 104 8.16 -23.14 5.55
CA GLY A 104 7.74 -22.45 4.31
C GLY A 104 8.40 -21.07 4.16
N ASN A 105 8.78 -20.71 2.94
CA ASN A 105 9.23 -19.36 2.62
C ASN A 105 8.04 -18.38 2.60
N HIS A 106 7.89 -17.61 3.67
CA HIS A 106 6.81 -16.62 3.79
C HIS A 106 7.12 -15.37 2.96
N ASN A 107 6.06 -14.67 2.54
CA ASN A 107 6.12 -13.34 1.95
C ASN A 107 6.99 -13.22 0.68
N VAL A 108 6.94 -14.22 -0.21
CA VAL A 108 7.72 -14.22 -1.45
C VAL A 108 7.09 -13.27 -2.47
N ILE A 109 7.93 -12.46 -3.11
CA ILE A 109 7.59 -11.65 -4.27
C ILE A 109 8.49 -12.05 -5.44
N LYS A 110 7.87 -12.27 -6.60
CA LYS A 110 8.58 -12.51 -7.86
C LYS A 110 7.99 -11.66 -8.96
N GLY A 111 8.78 -11.23 -9.91
CA GLY A 111 8.25 -10.41 -10.97
C GLY A 111 9.25 -10.08 -12.06
N LYS A 112 8.80 -9.21 -12.95
CA LYS A 112 9.58 -8.73 -14.09
C LYS A 112 9.19 -7.30 -14.40
N ILE A 113 10.15 -6.53 -14.89
CA ILE A 113 9.91 -5.22 -15.50
C ILE A 113 10.23 -5.35 -16.98
N PHE A 114 9.28 -4.97 -17.82
CA PHE A 114 9.39 -5.11 -19.26
C PHE A 114 8.77 -3.92 -19.97
N ASP A 115 9.24 -3.68 -21.18
CA ASP A 115 8.64 -2.72 -22.09
C ASP A 115 7.41 -3.36 -22.77
N SER A 116 6.25 -2.71 -22.68
CA SER A 116 5.01 -3.31 -23.20
C SER A 116 4.91 -3.36 -24.73
N SER A 117 5.67 -2.52 -25.44
CA SER A 117 5.64 -2.45 -26.91
C SER A 117 6.50 -3.53 -27.55
N SER A 118 7.68 -3.75 -27.00
CA SER A 118 8.65 -4.75 -27.47
C SER A 118 8.53 -6.09 -26.75
N CYS A 119 7.75 -6.15 -25.65
CA CYS A 119 7.69 -7.28 -24.73
C CYS A 119 9.06 -7.71 -24.16
N MET A 120 10.07 -6.83 -24.25
CA MET A 120 11.42 -7.13 -23.80
C MET A 120 11.53 -6.98 -22.29
N VAL A 121 11.90 -8.07 -21.61
CA VAL A 121 12.17 -8.07 -20.17
C VAL A 121 13.50 -7.39 -19.89
N LEU A 122 13.44 -6.28 -19.15
CA LEU A 122 14.59 -5.47 -18.75
C LEU A 122 15.15 -5.93 -17.41
N TYR A 123 14.27 -6.26 -16.47
CA TYR A 123 14.65 -6.65 -15.11
C TYR A 123 13.82 -7.81 -14.58
N GLU A 124 14.43 -8.60 -13.70
CA GLU A 124 13.79 -9.65 -12.92
C GLU A 124 13.76 -9.23 -11.45
N VAL A 125 12.61 -9.42 -10.79
CA VAL A 125 12.37 -9.11 -9.37
C VAL A 125 12.23 -10.43 -8.62
N ASP A 126 12.98 -10.60 -7.53
CA ASP A 126 12.86 -11.78 -6.66
C ASP A 126 13.25 -11.42 -5.22
N GLY A 127 12.50 -11.93 -4.25
CA GLY A 127 12.83 -11.77 -2.85
C GLY A 127 11.65 -11.94 -1.90
N HIS A 128 11.75 -11.30 -0.74
CA HIS A 128 10.76 -11.37 0.33
C HIS A 128 10.34 -9.96 0.79
N TRP A 129 9.04 -9.71 0.89
CA TRP A 129 8.49 -8.36 1.13
C TRP A 129 8.30 -8.00 2.61
N ASP A 130 8.33 -8.98 3.53
CA ASP A 130 8.20 -8.73 4.98
C ASP A 130 8.75 -9.89 5.84
N ARG A 131 9.13 -9.54 7.07
CA ARG A 131 9.60 -10.40 8.17
C ARG A 131 8.45 -10.99 9.00
N PHE A 132 7.32 -10.30 9.13
CA PHE A 132 6.27 -10.68 10.09
C PHE A 132 5.13 -11.50 9.46
N GLN A 133 4.66 -12.53 10.21
CA GLN A 133 3.32 -13.11 10.00
C GLN A 133 2.33 -12.23 10.78
N GLY A 134 1.90 -11.14 10.17
CA GLY A 134 1.02 -10.15 10.77
C GLY A 134 0.89 -8.96 9.83
N LEU A 135 -0.23 -8.25 9.86
CA LEU A 135 -0.60 -7.17 8.94
C LEU A 135 0.58 -6.22 8.64
N GLY A 136 1.26 -6.45 7.51
CA GLY A 136 2.45 -5.72 7.10
C GLY A 136 2.38 -5.28 5.64
N CYS A 137 2.91 -4.08 5.41
CA CYS A 137 3.02 -3.28 4.17
C CYS A 137 1.76 -2.99 3.35
N SER A 138 1.28 -1.76 3.49
CA SER A 138 0.48 -1.06 2.48
C SER A 138 1.29 -0.90 1.18
N PRO A 139 0.72 -1.14 -0.01
CA PRO A 139 1.35 -0.92 -1.33
C PRO A 139 1.96 0.47 -1.57
N ILE A 140 1.65 1.44 -0.69
CA ILE A 140 2.08 2.84 -0.74
C ILE A 140 3.61 3.00 -0.60
N LYS A 141 4.31 2.16 0.18
CA LYS A 141 5.75 2.36 0.42
C LYS A 141 6.65 1.83 -0.72
N ALA A 142 6.21 0.80 -1.45
CA ALA A 142 6.96 0.24 -2.59
C ALA A 142 7.05 1.20 -3.80
N VAL A 143 6.09 2.13 -3.88
CA VAL A 143 5.97 3.10 -4.98
C VAL A 143 6.93 4.28 -4.81
N ARG A 144 7.23 4.68 -3.56
CA ARG A 144 8.18 5.77 -3.25
C ARG A 144 9.62 5.43 -3.66
N GLU A 145 10.02 4.17 -3.58
CA GLU A 145 11.37 3.71 -3.97
C GLU A 145 11.54 3.59 -5.49
N LEU A 146 10.49 3.28 -6.24
CA LEU A 146 10.56 3.22 -7.71
C LEU A 146 10.81 4.60 -8.36
N GLY A 147 10.41 5.69 -7.69
CA GLY A 147 10.68 7.06 -8.16
C GLY A 147 12.09 7.58 -7.87
N SER A 148 12.80 7.02 -6.88
CA SER A 148 14.14 7.49 -6.48
C SER A 148 15.24 7.07 -7.48
N GLU A 149 15.00 6.01 -8.25
CA GLU A 149 16.05 5.33 -9.02
C GLU A 149 16.41 5.97 -10.39
N ARG A 150 15.66 6.97 -10.88
CA ARG A 150 16.05 7.72 -12.09
C ARG A 150 17.18 8.71 -11.88
N ARG A 151 17.55 9.01 -10.63
CA ARG A 151 18.58 10.02 -10.29
C ARG A 151 20.04 9.57 -10.47
N LYS A 152 20.32 8.38 -11.02
CA LYS A 152 21.71 7.90 -11.25
C LYS A 152 22.09 7.58 -12.69
N THR A 153 21.23 7.83 -13.67
CA THR A 153 21.50 7.42 -15.07
C THR A 153 21.61 8.56 -16.08
N PHE A 154 21.46 9.83 -15.70
CA PHE A 154 21.66 10.93 -16.64
C PHE A 154 22.25 12.19 -15.96
N SER A 155 23.58 12.20 -15.81
CA SER A 155 24.36 13.45 -15.87
C SER A 155 25.80 13.13 -16.29
N PRO A 156 26.31 13.71 -17.40
CA PRO A 156 27.70 13.60 -17.79
C PRO A 156 28.57 14.58 -16.97
N TYR A 157 29.64 14.05 -16.37
CA TYR A 157 30.70 14.72 -15.58
C TYR A 157 31.33 15.97 -16.27
N PRO A 158 31.95 16.94 -15.52
CA PRO A 158 33.21 16.73 -14.79
C PRO A 158 33.39 17.35 -13.38
N VAL A 159 34.09 16.57 -12.55
CA VAL A 159 35.15 16.87 -11.56
C VAL A 159 35.01 18.04 -10.57
N GLY A 160 35.00 17.68 -9.28
CA GLY A 160 35.38 18.52 -8.15
C GLY A 160 35.43 17.67 -6.88
N ALA A 161 36.60 17.08 -6.61
CA ALA A 161 36.84 16.18 -5.49
C ALA A 161 36.68 16.88 -4.14
N LEU A 162 35.98 16.23 -3.19
CA LEU A 162 36.28 16.34 -1.78
C LEU A 162 36.00 14.97 -1.13
N GLU A 163 37.07 14.32 -0.68
CA GLU A 163 37.08 13.01 -0.04
C GLU A 163 36.22 12.99 1.22
N LEU A 164 35.32 12.01 1.32
CA LEU A 164 34.88 11.49 2.61
C LEU A 164 35.10 9.98 2.61
N ARG A 165 36.00 9.57 3.50
CA ARG A 165 36.53 8.23 3.70
C ARG A 165 35.42 7.17 3.82
N GLU A 166 35.55 6.13 3.00
CA GLU A 166 34.91 4.83 3.16
C GLU A 166 35.27 4.21 4.53
N PRO A 167 34.30 3.67 5.29
CA PRO A 167 34.58 2.58 6.19
C PRO A 167 34.40 1.26 5.42
N PHE A 168 35.51 0.62 5.07
CA PHE A 168 35.53 -0.83 4.83
C PHE A 168 35.27 -1.56 6.15
N PRO A 169 34.41 -2.60 6.13
CA PRO A 169 34.64 -3.75 6.99
C PRO A 169 34.72 -5.05 6.17
N SER A 170 35.91 -5.66 6.28
CA SER A 170 36.18 -7.10 6.39
C SER A 170 35.60 -8.07 5.35
N MET A 171 36.47 -8.47 4.41
CA MET A 171 36.48 -9.83 3.84
C MET A 171 36.93 -10.84 4.91
N ARG A 172 36.02 -11.25 5.80
CA ARG A 172 36.13 -12.49 6.59
C ARG A 172 34.77 -12.81 7.23
N GLY A 173 34.35 -14.07 7.09
CA GLY A 173 32.97 -14.52 7.18
C GLY A 173 32.16 -14.15 8.43
N SER A 174 30.97 -13.59 8.18
CA SER A 174 29.74 -13.98 8.89
C SER A 174 28.58 -13.92 7.86
N GLY A 175 28.38 -15.02 7.15
CA GLY A 175 27.36 -15.12 6.10
C GLY A 175 25.96 -15.22 6.70
N ARG A 176 25.40 -14.11 7.21
CA ARG A 176 23.94 -13.99 7.37
C ARG A 176 23.39 -13.36 6.10
N THR A 177 22.88 -14.21 5.20
CA THR A 177 22.03 -13.78 4.08
C THR A 177 20.92 -12.90 4.65
N ARG A 178 20.79 -11.65 4.20
CA ARG A 178 19.65 -10.79 4.59
C ARG A 178 18.36 -11.43 4.03
N LEU A 179 17.60 -12.08 4.91
CA LEU A 179 16.48 -12.97 4.57
C LEU A 179 15.26 -12.23 3.97
N TRP A 180 15.13 -10.92 4.20
CA TRP A 180 13.91 -10.15 3.92
C TRP A 180 14.15 -8.98 2.95
N THR A 181 14.79 -9.27 1.82
CA THR A 181 15.13 -8.27 0.80
C THR A 181 14.44 -8.58 -0.51
N VAL A 182 14.11 -7.54 -1.28
CA VAL A 182 13.71 -7.65 -2.69
C VAL A 182 14.87 -7.19 -3.56
N LYS A 183 15.23 -8.02 -4.52
CA LYS A 183 16.35 -7.79 -5.42
C LYS A 183 15.85 -7.58 -6.84
N LEU A 184 16.55 -6.71 -7.56
CA LEU A 184 16.37 -6.45 -8.97
C LEU A 184 17.61 -6.91 -9.73
N LYS A 185 17.42 -7.79 -10.71
CA LYS A 185 18.46 -8.28 -11.60
C LYS A 185 18.29 -7.67 -12.99
N ASP A 186 19.32 -7.01 -13.48
CA ASP A 186 19.38 -6.47 -14.84
C ASP A 186 19.67 -7.60 -15.84
N ARG A 187 18.83 -7.74 -16.87
CA ARG A 187 19.00 -8.79 -17.88
C ARG A 187 20.14 -8.52 -18.85
N LYS A 188 20.55 -7.26 -19.06
CA LYS A 188 21.59 -6.91 -20.03
C LYS A 188 22.98 -7.25 -19.52
N ASN A 189 23.26 -6.98 -18.24
CA ASN A 189 24.59 -7.14 -17.64
C ASN A 189 24.63 -8.16 -16.49
N GLY A 190 23.48 -8.71 -16.07
CA GLY A 190 23.39 -9.69 -14.97
C GLY A 190 23.57 -9.10 -13.57
N LYS A 191 23.77 -7.78 -13.43
CA LYS A 191 23.98 -7.10 -12.15
C LYS A 191 22.73 -7.21 -11.28
N VAL A 192 22.93 -7.59 -10.02
CA VAL A 192 21.87 -7.69 -9.01
C VAL A 192 22.06 -6.56 -8.00
N ARG A 193 20.96 -5.87 -7.65
CA ARG A 193 20.93 -4.88 -6.56
C ARG A 193 19.72 -5.11 -5.66
N VAL A 194 19.84 -4.73 -4.39
CA VAL A 194 18.71 -4.70 -3.45
C VAL A 194 17.92 -3.42 -3.70
N ILE A 195 16.61 -3.54 -3.89
CA ILE A 195 15.69 -2.40 -4.08
C ILE A 195 14.77 -2.19 -2.88
N TYR A 196 14.76 -3.13 -1.93
CA TYR A 196 13.98 -3.04 -0.69
C TYR A 196 14.60 -3.96 0.36
N ASP A 197 14.79 -3.44 1.57
CA ASP A 197 15.13 -4.22 2.76
C ASP A 197 14.05 -3.99 3.82
N ALA A 198 13.26 -5.02 4.12
CA ALA A 198 12.16 -4.89 5.07
C ALA A 198 12.63 -4.45 6.46
N THR A 199 13.85 -4.83 6.86
CA THR A 199 14.37 -4.55 8.20
C THR A 199 14.66 -3.06 8.36
N GLU A 200 15.38 -2.49 7.39
CA GLU A 200 15.72 -1.06 7.36
C GLU A 200 14.44 -0.23 7.28
N VAL A 201 13.58 -0.57 6.31
CA VAL A 201 12.32 0.11 6.05
C VAL A 201 11.40 0.13 7.26
N ILE A 202 11.25 -0.99 7.98
CA ILE A 202 10.36 -1.07 9.16
C ILE A 202 10.96 -0.33 10.35
N SER A 203 12.29 -0.37 10.53
CA SER A 203 12.96 0.33 11.63
C SER A 203 12.84 1.85 11.57
N GLU A 204 12.69 2.39 10.36
CA GLU A 204 12.52 3.82 10.10
C GLU A 204 11.05 4.28 10.12
N LEU A 205 10.08 3.36 10.23
CA LEU A 205 8.66 3.74 10.28
C LEU A 205 8.31 4.33 11.65
N GLN A 206 8.13 5.65 11.69
CA GLN A 206 7.51 6.32 12.82
C GLN A 206 6.04 6.62 12.50
N PRO A 207 5.10 6.18 13.35
CA PRO A 207 3.70 6.55 13.18
C PRO A 207 3.57 8.07 13.39
N PRO A 208 2.82 8.77 12.52
CA PRO A 208 2.57 10.19 12.72
C PRO A 208 1.80 10.43 14.01
N ILE A 209 2.15 11.51 14.73
CA ILE A 209 1.50 11.91 15.98
C ILE A 209 0.56 13.07 15.69
N LEU A 210 -0.63 13.05 16.29
CA LEU A 210 -1.57 14.16 16.19
C LEU A 210 -1.01 15.41 16.90
N LYS A 211 -1.03 16.56 16.22
CA LYS A 211 -0.55 17.85 16.76
C LYS A 211 -1.45 18.36 17.88
N ASP A 212 -2.76 18.30 17.64
CA ASP A 212 -3.79 18.85 18.51
C ASP A 212 -5.11 18.10 18.30
N GLU A 213 -5.76 17.70 19.38
CA GLU A 213 -7.04 16.97 19.33
C GLU A 213 -8.19 17.87 18.82
N GLU A 214 -8.14 19.18 19.09
CA GLU A 214 -9.20 20.12 18.68
C GLU A 214 -9.26 20.33 17.15
N SER A 215 -8.16 20.02 16.47
CA SER A 215 -8.04 20.17 15.01
C SER A 215 -8.64 19.01 14.20
N VAL A 216 -9.04 17.92 14.87
CA VAL A 216 -9.64 16.74 14.24
C VAL A 216 -11.12 16.99 13.97
N TRP A 217 -11.57 16.80 12.74
CA TRP A 217 -12.99 16.98 12.43
C TRP A 217 -13.85 15.91 13.12
N PRO A 218 -15.09 16.24 13.54
CA PRO A 218 -16.00 15.25 14.15
C PRO A 218 -16.32 14.04 13.25
N THR A 219 -16.06 14.14 11.94
CA THR A 219 -16.26 13.08 10.96
C THR A 219 -15.03 12.20 10.73
N GLU A 220 -13.88 12.52 11.34
CA GLU A 220 -12.66 11.73 11.20
C GLU A 220 -12.71 10.42 11.99
N SER A 221 -12.10 9.39 11.42
CA SER A 221 -12.10 8.04 11.99
C SER A 221 -11.50 7.99 13.39
N ILE A 222 -10.46 8.79 13.67
CA ILE A 222 -9.82 8.81 14.99
C ILE A 222 -10.78 9.30 16.08
N HIS A 223 -11.67 10.25 15.75
CA HIS A 223 -12.69 10.74 16.67
C HIS A 223 -13.86 9.76 16.78
N ILE A 224 -14.46 9.36 15.64
CA ILE A 224 -15.64 8.49 15.59
C ILE A 224 -15.39 7.13 16.25
N TRP A 225 -14.19 6.56 16.08
CA TRP A 225 -13.82 5.25 16.61
C TRP A 225 -12.92 5.31 17.84
N SER A 226 -12.76 6.49 18.46
CA SER A 226 -11.86 6.69 19.61
C SER A 226 -12.15 5.73 20.76
N GLU A 227 -13.41 5.68 21.22
CA GLU A 227 -13.83 4.82 22.33
C GLU A 227 -13.65 3.33 22.01
N LEU A 228 -14.03 2.91 20.79
CA LEU A 228 -13.80 1.54 20.33
C LEU A 228 -12.31 1.19 20.36
N SER A 229 -11.48 2.08 19.79
CA SER A 229 -10.04 1.86 19.68
C SER A 229 -9.38 1.76 21.05
N GLN A 230 -9.73 2.66 21.97
CA GLN A 230 -9.25 2.61 23.36
C GLN A 230 -9.68 1.32 24.06
N SER A 231 -10.93 0.89 23.88
CA SER A 231 -11.44 -0.35 24.49
C SER A 231 -10.72 -1.59 23.96
N ILE A 232 -10.44 -1.64 22.65
CA ILE A 232 -9.63 -2.72 22.04
C ILE A 232 -8.21 -2.73 22.62
N VAL A 233 -7.55 -1.57 22.72
CA VAL A 233 -6.19 -1.45 23.28
C VAL A 233 -6.16 -1.93 24.74
N ASN A 234 -7.20 -1.59 25.51
CA ASN A 234 -7.36 -2.01 26.90
C ASN A 234 -7.87 -3.47 27.05
N LYS A 235 -8.15 -4.15 25.94
CA LYS A 235 -8.71 -5.52 25.90
C LYS A 235 -10.07 -5.66 26.59
N ASP A 236 -10.84 -4.57 26.65
CA ASP A 236 -12.22 -4.55 27.15
C ASP A 236 -13.17 -4.83 25.98
N TRP A 237 -13.45 -6.12 25.76
CA TRP A 237 -14.22 -6.58 24.61
C TRP A 237 -15.71 -6.24 24.69
N GLU A 238 -16.28 -6.17 25.89
CA GLU A 238 -17.69 -5.78 26.07
C GLU A 238 -17.87 -4.31 25.77
N LYS A 239 -17.02 -3.44 26.34
CA LYS A 239 -17.05 -2.01 26.03
C LYS A 239 -16.77 -1.73 24.55
N ALA A 240 -15.82 -2.45 23.95
CA ALA A 240 -15.56 -2.35 22.51
C ALA A 240 -16.81 -2.69 21.68
N LYS A 241 -17.52 -3.76 22.04
CA LYS A 241 -18.75 -4.17 21.35
C LYS A 241 -19.85 -3.11 21.48
N GLU A 242 -20.05 -2.56 22.68
CA GLU A 242 -21.03 -1.49 22.92
C GLU A 242 -20.71 -0.23 22.11
N ALA A 243 -19.47 0.26 22.19
CA ALA A 243 -19.02 1.43 21.44
C ALA A 243 -19.20 1.24 19.91
N LYS A 244 -18.88 0.04 19.40
CA LYS A 244 -19.12 -0.30 17.99
C LYS A 244 -20.61 -0.25 17.64
N GLN A 245 -21.47 -0.81 18.49
CA GLN A 245 -22.91 -0.83 18.26
C GLN A 245 -23.51 0.59 18.23
N VAL A 246 -23.07 1.47 19.12
CA VAL A 246 -23.50 2.89 19.16
C VAL A 246 -23.22 3.59 17.84
N VAL A 247 -21.99 3.46 17.31
CA VAL A 247 -21.61 4.06 16.03
C VAL A 247 -22.44 3.48 14.87
N GLU A 248 -22.60 2.15 14.83
CA GLU A 248 -23.30 1.46 13.74
C GLU A 248 -24.82 1.72 13.73
N GLU A 249 -25.47 1.82 14.89
CA GLU A 249 -26.91 2.17 14.96
C GLU A 249 -27.13 3.62 14.55
N ARG A 250 -26.31 4.55 15.03
CA ARG A 250 -26.39 5.97 14.61
C ARG A 250 -26.28 6.12 13.09
N GLN A 251 -25.37 5.39 12.45
CA GLN A 251 -25.26 5.41 10.98
C GLN A 251 -26.47 4.80 10.27
N ARG A 252 -27.09 3.76 10.86
CA ARG A 252 -28.34 3.16 10.33
C ARG A 252 -29.52 4.13 10.44
N GLU A 253 -29.65 4.87 11.54
CA GLU A 253 -30.68 5.89 11.71
C GLU A 253 -30.52 7.03 10.71
N LEU A 254 -29.32 7.62 10.60
CA LEU A 254 -29.02 8.67 9.63
C LEU A 254 -29.28 8.22 8.17
N LYS A 255 -29.12 6.94 7.87
CA LYS A 255 -29.47 6.38 6.56
C LYS A 255 -30.99 6.35 6.35
N LYS A 256 -31.75 5.82 7.33
CA LYS A 256 -33.22 5.78 7.28
C LYS A 256 -33.83 7.19 7.14
N GLU A 257 -33.29 8.16 7.88
CA GLU A 257 -33.74 9.56 7.80
C GLU A 257 -33.55 10.16 6.39
N ARG A 258 -32.40 9.91 5.77
CA ARG A 258 -32.13 10.36 4.39
C ARG A 258 -33.06 9.69 3.38
N GLU A 259 -33.25 8.38 3.52
CA GLU A 259 -34.17 7.62 2.66
C GLU A 259 -35.61 8.14 2.79
N ALA A 260 -36.07 8.43 4.02
CA ALA A 260 -37.40 8.99 4.27
C ALA A 260 -37.58 10.39 3.64
N LYS A 261 -36.50 11.17 3.52
CA LYS A 261 -36.51 12.49 2.86
C LYS A 261 -36.30 12.40 1.33
N GLY A 262 -36.01 11.22 0.78
CA GLY A 262 -35.64 11.07 -0.63
C GLY A 262 -34.29 11.72 -0.98
N GLU A 263 -33.41 11.90 0.00
CA GLU A 263 -32.10 12.54 -0.18
C GLU A 263 -31.04 11.52 -0.61
N ASN A 264 -30.32 11.85 -1.68
CA ASN A 264 -29.17 11.05 -2.12
C ASN A 264 -27.93 11.38 -1.29
N TRP A 265 -27.17 10.35 -0.91
CA TRP A 265 -25.85 10.54 -0.30
C TRP A 265 -24.83 11.00 -1.33
N ILE A 266 -24.18 12.12 -1.07
CA ILE A 266 -23.11 12.66 -1.93
C ILE A 266 -21.82 12.74 -1.09
N PRO A 267 -20.72 12.08 -1.50
CA PRO A 267 -19.46 12.18 -0.80
C PRO A 267 -18.92 13.62 -0.79
N LYS A 268 -18.45 14.09 0.37
CA LYS A 268 -17.99 15.47 0.57
C LYS A 268 -16.74 15.85 -0.24
N HIS A 269 -15.84 14.89 -0.50
CA HIS A 269 -14.50 15.16 -1.05
C HIS A 269 -14.24 14.53 -2.42
N PHE A 270 -15.16 13.70 -2.93
CA PHE A 270 -14.96 12.93 -4.16
C PHE A 270 -16.21 12.94 -5.03
N VAL A 271 -16.01 13.10 -6.33
CA VAL A 271 -16.98 12.71 -7.35
C VAL A 271 -16.81 11.23 -7.61
N VAL A 272 -17.91 10.49 -7.64
CA VAL A 272 -17.87 9.02 -7.74
C VAL A 272 -18.78 8.56 -8.86
N SER A 273 -18.29 7.62 -9.66
CA SER A 273 -19.04 6.94 -10.70
C SER A 273 -18.78 5.43 -10.66
N TYR A 274 -19.73 4.65 -11.17
CA TYR A 274 -19.61 3.21 -11.26
C TYR A 274 -19.90 2.75 -12.70
N ASN A 275 -19.01 1.92 -13.24
CA ASN A 275 -19.18 1.27 -14.53
C ASN A 275 -19.03 -0.25 -14.33
N LYS A 276 -19.86 -1.06 -14.99
CA LYS A 276 -19.83 -2.53 -14.82
C LYS A 276 -18.53 -3.18 -15.30
N GLU A 277 -17.88 -2.62 -16.31
CA GLU A 277 -16.64 -3.14 -16.89
C GLU A 277 -15.41 -2.64 -16.13
N VAL A 278 -15.39 -1.36 -15.75
CA VAL A 278 -14.22 -0.70 -15.14
C VAL A 278 -14.27 -0.72 -13.61
N GLY A 279 -15.45 -0.85 -13.01
CA GLY A 279 -15.68 -0.76 -11.58
C GLY A 279 -15.93 0.66 -11.09
N TRP A 280 -15.58 0.92 -9.82
CA TRP A 280 -15.70 2.24 -9.21
C TRP A 280 -14.57 3.17 -9.64
N ASN A 281 -14.94 4.39 -10.00
CA ASN A 281 -14.01 5.48 -10.25
C ASN A 281 -14.31 6.64 -9.29
N CYS A 282 -13.27 7.11 -8.61
CA CYS A 282 -13.35 8.19 -7.65
C CYS A 282 -12.36 9.29 -8.05
N SER A 283 -12.84 10.51 -8.22
CA SER A 283 -12.00 11.68 -8.52
C SER A 283 -12.13 12.70 -7.39
N PRO A 284 -11.02 13.23 -6.86
CA PRO A 284 -11.09 14.25 -5.82
C PRO A 284 -11.75 15.52 -6.36
N ILE A 285 -12.55 16.19 -5.52
CA ILE A 285 -13.19 17.47 -5.87
C ILE A 285 -12.17 18.62 -5.84
N HIS A 286 -11.15 18.49 -4.99
CA HIS A 286 -10.08 19.47 -4.84
C HIS A 286 -8.77 18.91 -5.37
N ASN A 287 -7.95 19.78 -5.98
CA ASN A 287 -6.66 19.38 -6.56
C ASN A 287 -5.55 19.19 -5.51
N CYS A 288 -5.75 19.65 -4.27
CA CYS A 288 -4.78 19.54 -3.19
C CYS A 288 -5.49 19.14 -1.89
N VAL A 289 -4.75 18.43 -1.04
CA VAL A 289 -5.20 18.00 0.29
C VAL A 289 -4.60 18.97 1.32
N SER A 290 -5.44 19.59 2.14
CA SER A 290 -4.96 20.42 3.25
C SER A 290 -4.04 19.62 4.16
N ALA A 291 -2.98 20.24 4.67
CA ALA A 291 -2.04 19.60 5.58
C ALA A 291 -2.79 18.96 6.76
N ALA A 292 -2.61 17.66 6.95
CA ALA A 292 -3.18 16.95 8.09
C ALA A 292 -2.57 17.49 9.39
N PRO A 293 -3.31 17.52 10.51
CA PRO A 293 -2.83 17.97 11.80
C PRO A 293 -1.91 16.94 12.46
N ILE A 294 -0.94 16.42 11.71
CA ILE A 294 -0.02 15.39 12.16
C ILE A 294 1.43 15.88 12.09
N ILE A 295 2.25 15.37 13.00
CA ILE A 295 3.70 15.50 13.01
C ILE A 295 4.25 14.16 12.50
N ALA A 296 4.92 14.19 11.35
CA ALA A 296 5.80 13.11 10.97
C ALA A 296 7.14 13.32 11.70
N LEU A 297 7.51 12.37 12.56
CA LEU A 297 8.77 12.38 13.31
C LEU A 297 9.92 11.77 12.51
#